data_AF-A0A2G6XAF3-F1
#
_entry.id   AF-A0A2G6XAF3-F1
#
_cell.length_a   1.000
_cell.length_b   1.000
_cell.length_c   1.000
_cell.angle_alpha   90.00
_cell.angle_beta   90.00
_cell.angle_gamma   90.00
#
_symmetry.space_group_name_H-M   'P 1'
#
loop_
_entity.id
_entity.type
_entity.pdbx_description
1 polymer ?
#
loop_
_entity_poly.entity_id
_entity_poly.type
_entity_poly.pdbx_seq_one_letter_code
_entity_poly.pdbx_strand_id
1 'polypeptide(L)'
;MQRHTLYAYVDGSDLEDVAAPIEERLVELAVAPGWVTSRPTVVNQKTDVSGSHPDDLPDWDLGINLALPDPGDEPEGWFGDVERVAGYLAKLHSTFAREFVIGIADNVTGVTEDLFFVESDAPDLGRLRSAIGVRGG
;
A
#
# COMPACT_ATOMS: atom_id res chain seq x y z
N MET A 1 6.00 16.99 -10.12
CA MET A 1 6.12 15.55 -9.78
C MET A 1 5.58 15.42 -8.39
N GLN A 2 4.78 14.40 -8.12
CA GLN A 2 4.33 14.13 -6.77
C GLN A 2 5.54 13.76 -5.90
N ARG A 3 5.64 14.38 -4.73
CA ARG A 3 6.75 14.12 -3.82
C ARG A 3 6.61 12.81 -3.07
N HIS A 4 5.42 12.51 -2.54
CA HIS A 4 5.20 11.34 -1.70
C HIS A 4 4.17 10.37 -2.31
N THR A 5 4.50 9.09 -2.25
CA THR A 5 3.60 7.99 -2.63
C THR A 5 3.37 7.14 -1.40
N LEU A 6 2.11 6.85 -1.07
CA LEU A 6 1.80 5.77 -0.14
C LEU A 6 1.85 4.46 -0.91
N TYR A 7 2.68 3.52 -0.47
CA TYR A 7 2.65 2.16 -0.97
C TYR A 7 1.97 1.26 0.05
N ALA A 8 1.25 0.27 -0.46
CA ALA A 8 0.52 -0.71 0.33
C ALA A 8 0.65 -2.07 -0.35
N TYR A 9 1.61 -2.88 0.11
CA TYR A 9 2.04 -4.11 -0.55
C TYR A 9 1.83 -5.33 0.36
N VAL A 10 1.71 -6.52 -0.23
CA VAL A 10 1.74 -7.78 0.52
C VAL A 10 3.11 -7.92 1.15
N ASP A 11 3.15 -8.33 2.42
CA ASP A 11 4.40 -8.70 3.08
C ASP A 11 4.76 -10.15 2.69
N GLY A 12 5.93 -10.33 2.08
CA GLY A 12 6.44 -11.61 1.61
C GLY A 12 6.38 -11.82 0.09
N SER A 13 7.18 -12.78 -0.37
CA SER A 13 7.39 -13.08 -1.80
C SER A 13 6.71 -14.37 -2.29
N ASP A 14 6.11 -15.17 -1.39
CA ASP A 14 5.44 -16.45 -1.69
C ASP A 14 3.99 -16.23 -2.14
N LEU A 15 3.83 -15.55 -3.28
CA LEU A 15 2.54 -15.08 -3.76
C LEU A 15 1.99 -15.88 -4.94
N GLU A 16 2.65 -16.96 -5.38
CA GLU A 16 2.30 -17.73 -6.59
C GLU A 16 0.82 -18.12 -6.64
N ASP A 17 0.29 -18.59 -5.52
CA ASP A 17 -1.07 -19.11 -5.43
C ASP A 17 -2.13 -18.03 -5.14
N VAL A 18 -1.70 -16.85 -4.68
CA VAL A 18 -2.60 -15.78 -4.18
C VAL A 18 -2.50 -14.49 -4.98
N ALA A 19 -1.50 -14.32 -5.84
CA ALA A 19 -1.24 -13.07 -6.53
C ALA A 19 -2.38 -12.66 -7.46
N ALA A 20 -2.84 -13.58 -8.32
CA ALA A 20 -3.93 -13.31 -9.25
C ALA A 20 -5.23 -12.86 -8.55
N PRO A 21 -5.76 -13.59 -7.53
CA PRO A 21 -6.97 -13.15 -6.86
C PRO A 21 -6.76 -11.89 -6.01
N ILE A 22 -5.56 -11.65 -5.44
CA ILE A 22 -5.27 -10.40 -4.74
C ILE A 22 -5.24 -9.22 -5.74
N GLU A 23 -4.56 -9.37 -6.88
CA GLU A 23 -4.49 -8.34 -7.92
C GLU A 23 -5.88 -7.95 -8.42
N GLU A 24 -6.75 -8.92 -8.69
CA GLU A 24 -8.14 -8.66 -9.11
C GLU A 24 -8.86 -7.75 -8.10
N ARG A 25 -8.72 -8.04 -6.81
CA ARG A 25 -9.32 -7.22 -5.74
C ARG A 25 -8.71 -5.84 -5.63
N LEU A 26 -7.42 -5.69 -5.86
CA LEU A 26 -6.74 -4.39 -5.84
C LEU A 26 -7.14 -3.56 -7.06
N VAL A 27 -7.33 -4.18 -8.23
CA VAL A 27 -7.88 -3.53 -9.42
C VAL A 27 -9.30 -3.05 -9.16
N GLU A 28 -10.16 -3.88 -8.56
CA GLU A 28 -11.52 -3.50 -8.15
C GLU A 28 -11.50 -2.26 -7.23
N LEU A 29 -10.60 -2.24 -6.25
CA LEU A 29 -10.41 -1.09 -5.36
C LEU A 29 -9.98 0.16 -6.14
N ALA A 30 -9.00 0.03 -7.04
CA ALA A 30 -8.42 1.15 -7.77
C ALA A 30 -9.40 1.82 -8.74
N VAL A 31 -10.27 1.04 -9.40
CA VAL A 31 -11.28 1.57 -10.32
C VAL A 31 -12.53 2.10 -9.60
N ALA A 32 -12.69 1.80 -8.31
CA ALA A 32 -13.85 2.23 -7.55
C ALA A 32 -13.92 3.77 -7.46
N PRO A 33 -15.12 4.38 -7.54
CA PRO A 33 -15.26 5.82 -7.45
C PRO A 33 -15.04 6.33 -6.01
N GLY A 34 -14.90 7.66 -5.88
CA GLY A 34 -14.86 8.34 -4.58
C GLY A 34 -13.46 8.57 -3.98
N TRP A 35 -12.40 8.43 -4.78
CA TRP A 35 -11.05 8.88 -4.39
C TRP A 35 -10.99 10.41 -4.36
N VAL A 36 -10.42 10.97 -3.30
CA VAL A 36 -10.28 12.42 -3.08
C VAL A 36 -9.01 12.95 -3.73
N THR A 37 -7.87 12.27 -3.54
CA THR A 37 -6.58 12.72 -4.07
C THR A 37 -6.43 12.31 -5.53
N SER A 38 -6.43 11.01 -5.77
CA SER A 38 -6.16 10.38 -7.05
C SER A 38 -6.50 8.90 -6.97
N ARG A 39 -6.69 8.27 -8.14
CA ARG A 39 -6.87 6.82 -8.19
C ARG A 39 -5.53 6.14 -7.91
N PRO A 40 -5.50 5.10 -7.05
CA PRO A 40 -4.29 4.35 -6.83
C PRO A 40 -3.94 3.52 -8.09
N THR A 41 -2.66 3.20 -8.21
CA THR A 41 -2.13 2.34 -9.27
C THR A 41 -1.82 0.98 -8.69
N VAL A 42 -2.31 -0.09 -9.32
CA VAL A 42 -1.99 -1.45 -8.92
C VAL A 42 -0.58 -1.81 -9.40
N VAL A 43 0.18 -2.46 -8.53
CA VAL A 43 1.52 -2.98 -8.80
C VAL A 43 1.49 -4.49 -8.64
N ASN A 44 2.02 -5.19 -9.64
CA ASN A 44 2.27 -6.62 -9.61
C ASN A 44 3.57 -6.87 -10.39
N GLN A 45 4.71 -6.76 -9.73
CA GLN A 45 6.03 -6.84 -10.35
C GLN A 45 6.90 -7.86 -9.61
N LYS A 46 7.50 -8.78 -10.36
CA LYS A 46 8.54 -9.68 -9.86
C LYS A 46 9.90 -9.14 -10.27
N THR A 47 10.82 -9.05 -9.31
CA THR A 47 12.19 -8.60 -9.54
C THR A 47 13.15 -9.70 -9.12
N ASP A 48 13.92 -10.21 -10.08
CA ASP A 48 15.02 -11.11 -9.79
C ASP A 48 16.19 -10.31 -9.21
N VAL A 49 16.56 -10.61 -7.97
CA VAL A 49 17.72 -9.96 -7.34
C VAL A 49 18.99 -10.59 -7.91
N SER A 50 19.81 -9.76 -8.57
CA SER A 50 21.06 -10.21 -9.19
C SER A 50 22.04 -10.70 -8.12
N GLY A 51 22.39 -11.99 -8.18
CA GLY A 51 23.28 -12.64 -7.22
C GLY A 51 22.56 -13.51 -6.18
N SER A 52 21.23 -13.61 -6.25
CA SER A 52 20.47 -14.56 -5.44
C SER A 52 20.76 -16.01 -5.81
N HIS A 53 20.64 -16.89 -4.81
CA HIS A 53 20.71 -18.32 -5.00
C HIS A 53 19.51 -18.78 -5.85
N PRO A 54 19.63 -19.83 -6.70
CA PRO A 54 18.50 -20.34 -7.49
C PRO A 54 17.30 -20.85 -6.68
N ASP A 55 17.44 -21.00 -5.37
CA ASP A 55 16.36 -21.38 -4.45
C ASP A 55 15.74 -20.16 -3.72
N ASP A 56 16.31 -18.96 -3.90
CA ASP A 56 15.76 -17.74 -3.32
C ASP A 56 14.53 -17.31 -4.12
N LEU A 57 13.47 -16.91 -3.41
CA LEU A 57 12.30 -16.34 -4.05
C LEU A 57 12.64 -14.95 -4.61
N PRO A 58 12.09 -14.56 -5.78
CA PRO A 58 12.25 -13.20 -6.29
C PRO A 58 11.54 -12.21 -5.36
N ASP A 59 11.99 -10.95 -5.36
CA ASP A 59 11.22 -9.89 -4.72
C ASP A 59 9.91 -9.72 -5.51
N TRP A 60 8.79 -9.64 -4.80
CA TRP A 60 7.48 -9.53 -5.44
C TRP A 60 6.68 -8.36 -4.87
N ASP A 61 6.68 -7.26 -5.61
CA ASP A 61 5.86 -6.10 -5.32
C ASP A 61 4.43 -6.35 -5.82
N LEU A 62 3.56 -6.80 -4.92
CA LEU A 62 2.12 -6.92 -5.16
C LEU A 62 1.35 -5.99 -4.23
N GLY A 63 0.59 -5.05 -4.80
CA GLY A 63 -0.24 -4.15 -4.02
C GLY A 63 -0.67 -2.90 -4.77
N ILE A 64 -0.72 -1.76 -4.09
CA ILE A 64 -1.09 -0.48 -4.69
C ILE A 64 -0.18 0.67 -4.28
N ASN A 65 -0.06 1.63 -5.19
CA ASN A 65 0.53 2.94 -4.95
C ASN A 65 -0.57 4.00 -5.00
N LEU A 66 -0.73 4.74 -3.91
CA LEU A 66 -1.62 5.89 -3.81
C LEU A 66 -0.79 7.17 -3.78
N ALA A 67 -1.16 8.07 -4.66
CA ALA A 67 -0.55 9.38 -4.76
C ALA A 67 -0.97 10.23 -3.53
N LEU A 68 -0.01 10.63 -2.68
CA LEU A 68 -0.26 11.55 -1.56
C LEU A 68 -0.10 13.02 -1.96
N PRO A 69 -0.94 13.93 -1.42
CA PRO A 69 -0.76 15.37 -1.58
C PRO A 69 0.53 15.85 -0.89
N ASP A 70 1.06 16.97 -1.37
CA ASP A 70 2.22 17.60 -0.72
C ASP A 70 1.81 18.20 0.65
N PRO A 71 2.67 18.15 1.68
CA PRO A 71 2.35 18.70 2.99
C PRO A 71 1.98 20.20 2.93
N GLY A 72 0.80 20.55 3.41
CA GLY A 72 0.24 21.91 3.37
C GLY A 72 -0.71 22.17 2.19
N ASP A 73 -0.76 21.28 1.20
CA ASP A 73 -1.66 21.36 0.03
C ASP A 73 -2.69 20.21 0.04
N GLU A 74 -2.95 19.61 1.21
CA GLU A 74 -3.83 18.45 1.29
C GLU A 74 -5.32 18.83 1.17
N PRO A 75 -6.08 18.23 0.23
CA PRO A 75 -7.50 18.51 0.09
C PRO A 75 -8.29 17.98 1.29
N GLU A 76 -9.42 18.62 1.61
CA GLU A 76 -10.28 18.17 2.69
C GLU A 76 -10.72 16.71 2.46
N GLY A 77 -10.55 15.85 3.48
CA GLY A 77 -10.92 14.44 3.40
C GLY A 77 -9.90 13.53 2.71
N TRP A 78 -8.73 14.03 2.29
CA TRP A 78 -7.69 13.21 1.64
C TRP A 78 -7.30 11.96 2.44
N PHE A 79 -7.27 12.06 3.76
CA PHE A 79 -6.88 10.94 4.63
C PHE A 79 -7.89 9.79 4.57
N GLY A 80 -9.14 10.07 4.17
CA GLY A 80 -10.15 9.03 3.95
C GLY A 80 -9.75 8.05 2.85
N ASP A 81 -8.94 8.47 1.87
CA ASP A 81 -8.39 7.56 0.85
C ASP A 81 -7.39 6.56 1.49
N VAL A 82 -6.58 7.02 2.44
CA VAL A 82 -5.64 6.19 3.19
C VAL A 82 -6.38 5.19 4.10
N GLU A 83 -7.39 5.67 4.84
CA GLU A 83 -8.24 4.80 5.67
C GLU A 83 -8.97 3.75 4.84
N ARG A 84 -9.43 4.15 3.64
CA ARG A 84 -10.06 3.24 2.68
C ARG A 84 -9.09 2.16 2.22
N VAL A 85 -7.84 2.51 1.92
CA VAL A 85 -6.80 1.53 1.58
C VAL A 85 -6.59 0.56 2.74
N ALA A 86 -6.30 1.07 3.94
CA ALA A 86 -6.03 0.23 5.12
C ALA A 86 -7.20 -0.72 5.44
N GLY A 87 -8.44 -0.21 5.41
CA GLY A 87 -9.63 -1.02 5.64
C GLY A 87 -9.88 -2.06 4.53
N TYR A 88 -9.41 -1.83 3.31
CA TYR A 88 -9.47 -2.82 2.24
C TYR A 88 -8.41 -3.90 2.40
N LEU A 89 -7.17 -3.54 2.77
CA LEU A 89 -6.11 -4.50 3.05
C LEU A 89 -6.49 -5.44 4.19
N ALA A 90 -7.18 -4.95 5.22
CA ALA A 90 -7.70 -5.77 6.32
C ALA A 90 -8.64 -6.89 5.82
N LYS A 91 -9.47 -6.59 4.82
CA LYS A 91 -10.36 -7.58 4.18
C LYS A 91 -9.56 -8.60 3.37
N LEU A 92 -8.52 -8.16 2.66
CA LEU A 92 -7.62 -9.06 1.93
C LEU A 92 -6.86 -9.96 2.89
N HIS A 93 -6.32 -9.41 3.98
CA HIS A 93 -5.68 -10.19 5.06
C HIS A 93 -6.62 -11.28 5.57
N SER A 94 -7.87 -10.92 5.91
CA SER A 94 -8.87 -11.90 6.37
C SER A 94 -9.21 -12.97 5.32
N THR A 95 -9.09 -12.66 4.03
CA THR A 95 -9.49 -13.56 2.93
C THR A 95 -8.35 -14.50 2.53
N PHE A 96 -7.12 -13.98 2.48
CA PHE A 96 -5.96 -14.67 1.93
C PHE A 96 -4.94 -15.09 3.00
N ALA A 97 -5.13 -14.71 4.27
CA ALA A 97 -4.19 -14.93 5.36
C ALA A 97 -2.77 -14.45 5.00
N ARG A 98 -2.72 -13.23 4.44
CA ARG A 98 -1.50 -12.53 4.04
C ARG A 98 -1.42 -11.20 4.75
N GLU A 99 -0.25 -10.89 5.26
CA GLU A 99 0.03 -9.61 5.90
C GLU A 99 0.31 -8.56 4.82
N PHE A 100 0.08 -7.28 5.17
CA PHE A 100 0.35 -6.18 4.26
C PHE A 100 1.12 -5.10 4.99
N VAL A 101 2.05 -4.45 4.28
CA VAL A 101 2.79 -3.29 4.77
C VAL A 101 2.27 -2.04 4.08
N ILE A 102 2.08 -0.97 4.86
CA ILE A 102 1.78 0.38 4.39
C ILE A 102 2.96 1.27 4.75
N GLY A 103 3.51 1.96 3.76
CA GLY A 103 4.61 2.90 3.94
C GLY A 103 4.51 4.11 3.03
N ILE A 104 5.47 5.01 3.17
CA ILE A 104 5.60 6.20 2.32
C ILE A 104 6.94 6.15 1.59
N ALA A 105 6.89 6.40 0.29
CA ALA A 105 8.05 6.65 -0.54
C ALA A 105 8.18 8.16 -0.83
N ASP A 106 9.34 8.75 -0.55
CA ASP A 106 9.72 10.07 -1.07
C ASP A 106 10.38 9.88 -2.44
N ASN A 107 9.65 10.25 -3.49
CA ASN A 107 10.06 10.08 -4.89
C ASN A 107 11.23 11.01 -5.30
N VAL A 108 11.59 11.99 -4.48
CA VAL A 108 12.69 12.94 -4.75
C VAL A 108 14.00 12.37 -4.23
N THR A 109 13.98 11.79 -3.04
CA THR A 109 15.16 11.21 -2.38
C THR A 109 15.33 9.72 -2.67
N GLY A 110 14.26 9.05 -3.08
CA GLY A 110 14.21 7.59 -3.25
C GLY A 110 14.11 6.82 -1.94
N VAL A 111 13.88 7.50 -0.81
CA VAL A 111 13.74 6.87 0.51
C VAL A 111 12.33 6.31 0.66
N THR A 112 12.23 5.07 1.12
CA THR A 112 11.00 4.42 1.52
C THR A 112 11.02 4.15 3.02
N GLU A 113 9.88 4.33 3.68
CA GLU A 113 9.71 4.06 5.11
C GLU A 113 8.42 3.29 5.35
N ASP A 114 8.55 2.11 5.95
CA ASP A 114 7.42 1.30 6.40
C ASP A 114 6.84 1.89 7.68
N LEU A 115 5.54 2.20 7.65
CA LEU A 115 4.88 2.93 8.71
C LEU A 115 3.92 2.06 9.53
N PHE A 116 3.29 1.09 8.88
CA PHE A 116 2.20 0.33 9.47
C PHE A 116 2.06 -1.04 8.83
N PHE A 117 1.85 -2.06 9.66
CA PHE A 117 1.60 -3.44 9.22
C PHE A 117 0.14 -3.81 9.50
N VAL A 118 -0.53 -4.37 8.49
CA VAL A 118 -1.90 -4.88 8.56
C VAL A 118 -1.82 -6.38 8.84
N GLU A 119 -1.73 -6.70 10.13
CA GLU A 119 -1.64 -8.07 10.66
C GLU A 119 -3.00 -8.57 11.21
N SER A 120 -4.08 -7.78 11.02
CA SER A 120 -5.42 -8.12 11.52
C SER A 120 -6.53 -7.58 10.63
N ASP A 121 -7.75 -8.07 10.88
CA ASP A 121 -8.99 -7.62 10.24
C ASP A 121 -9.49 -6.25 10.74
N ALA A 122 -8.84 -5.69 11.77
CA ALA A 122 -9.18 -4.40 12.38
C ALA A 122 -7.91 -3.51 12.54
N PRO A 123 -7.40 -2.91 11.45
CA PRO A 123 -6.21 -2.06 11.51
C PRO A 123 -6.46 -0.82 12.38
N ASP A 124 -5.50 -0.47 13.23
CA ASP A 124 -5.54 0.73 14.06
C ASP A 124 -5.32 1.99 13.20
N LEU A 125 -6.43 2.55 12.71
CA LEU A 125 -6.44 3.78 11.91
C LEU A 125 -5.90 4.99 12.68
N GLY A 126 -6.02 5.01 14.01
CA GLY A 126 -5.47 6.08 14.85
C GLY A 126 -3.95 6.05 14.85
N ARG A 127 -3.37 4.85 14.93
CA ARG A 127 -1.93 4.63 14.80
C ARG A 127 -1.44 4.94 13.39
N LEU A 128 -2.15 4.51 12.35
CA LEU A 128 -1.81 4.82 10.96
C LEU A 128 -1.80 6.34 10.71
N ARG A 129 -2.81 7.06 11.21
CA ARG A 129 -2.88 8.52 11.12
C ARG A 129 -1.71 9.22 11.80
N SER A 130 -1.33 8.70 12.97
CA SER A 130 -0.18 9.21 13.72
C SER A 130 1.15 8.95 13.00
N ALA A 131 1.30 7.78 12.38
CA ALA A 131 2.50 7.40 11.64
C ALA A 131 2.71 8.25 10.37
N ILE A 132 1.63 8.55 9.64
CA ILE A 132 1.66 9.42 8.45
C ILE A 132 1.86 10.90 8.82
N GLY A 133 1.72 11.25 10.10
CA GLY A 133 1.98 12.61 10.59
C GLY A 133 0.85 13.60 10.28
N VAL A 134 -0.37 13.13 10.04
CA VAL A 134 -1.54 14.00 9.85
C VAL A 134 -1.88 14.67 11.19
N ARG A 135 -1.40 15.90 11.38
CA ARG A 135 -1.85 16.73 12.50
C ARG A 135 -3.36 16.95 12.35
N GLY A 136 -4.14 16.44 13.31
CA GLY A 136 -5.55 16.80 13.41
C GLY A 136 -5.67 18.32 13.49
N GLY A 137 -6.31 18.92 12.48
CA GLY A 137 -6.73 20.32 12.53
C GLY A 137 -7.81 20.53 13.56
#